data_AF-A0A8S0V0E1-F1
#
_entry.id   AF-A0A8S0V0E1-F1
#
_cell.length_a   1.000
_cell.length_b   1.000
_cell.length_c   1.000
_cell.angle_alpha   90.00
_cell.angle_beta   90.00
_cell.angle_gamma   90.00
#
_symmetry.space_group_name_H-M   'P 1'
#
loop_
_entity.id
_entity.type
_entity.pdbx_description
1 polymer ?
#
loop_
_entity_poly.entity_id
_entity_poly.type
_entity_poly.pdbx_seq_one_letter_code
_entity_poly.pdbx_strand_id
1 'polypeptide(L)'
;MASITPISQSQSLFKKPQFIILNKPKAQFLSVPTLNFSQRKARMVVVSATAAAEKSKKRYPGAAKGFVEEMRFVAMKLHTRDQSKEGEKEPEGQPVGKWEPSVEGYLKFLVDSKLVYDTLDKIIEKAAFPEYAEFRNTGLERSESLAKDLEWFKAQGYAIPDPSSPGVSYAQYLEELSEKDPQAFICHFYNIYFAHSAGGRMIGKKVAEKILNNKELEFYKWDGDLSQLLQNVREKLNLVAEVTSLTPRLVLTSHAIFLTLLYVILLYGT
;
A
#
# COMPACT_ATOMS: atom_id res chain seq x y z
N MET A 1 -37.40 -50.15 17.04
CA MET A 1 -35.97 -50.11 17.43
C MET A 1 -35.28 -49.01 16.63
N ALA A 2 -34.23 -48.40 17.21
CA ALA A 2 -33.48 -47.20 16.80
C ALA A 2 -34.15 -45.89 17.27
N SER A 3 -33.95 -45.41 18.51
CA SER A 3 -32.73 -45.01 19.25
C SER A 3 -32.24 -43.61 18.85
N ILE A 4 -32.61 -42.66 19.71
CA ILE A 4 -32.22 -41.24 19.74
C ILE A 4 -30.79 -41.15 20.30
N THR A 5 -29.88 -40.50 19.59
CA THR A 5 -28.53 -40.15 20.08
C THR A 5 -28.54 -38.76 20.74
N PRO A 6 -27.84 -38.58 21.88
CA PRO A 6 -27.87 -37.32 22.62
C PRO A 6 -26.75 -36.36 22.22
N ILE A 7 -27.08 -35.07 22.37
CA ILE A 7 -26.25 -33.87 22.25
C ILE A 7 -25.09 -33.93 23.25
N SER A 8 -23.85 -33.82 22.75
CA SER A 8 -22.64 -33.71 23.56
C SER A 8 -22.28 -32.23 23.77
N GLN A 9 -22.42 -31.77 25.02
CA GLN A 9 -21.95 -30.48 25.52
C GLN A 9 -20.41 -30.47 25.56
N SER A 10 -19.75 -29.63 24.76
CA SER A 10 -18.32 -29.34 24.93
C SER A 10 -18.15 -28.18 25.90
N GLN A 11 -17.54 -28.48 27.05
CA GLN A 11 -17.25 -27.54 28.13
C GLN A 11 -16.18 -26.52 27.73
N SER A 12 -16.44 -25.26 28.09
CA SER A 12 -15.54 -24.12 27.95
C SER A 12 -14.35 -24.21 28.90
N LEU A 13 -13.14 -24.43 28.39
CA LEU A 13 -11.90 -24.27 29.15
C LEU A 13 -11.36 -22.85 29.00
N PHE A 14 -11.93 -21.93 29.77
CA PHE A 14 -11.33 -20.62 30.05
C PHE A 14 -10.02 -20.83 30.84
N LYS A 15 -8.87 -20.70 30.17
CA LYS A 15 -7.57 -20.52 30.84
C LYS A 15 -7.26 -19.02 30.92
N LYS A 16 -7.35 -18.46 32.14
CA LYS A 16 -6.85 -17.12 32.49
C LYS A 16 -5.33 -17.07 32.32
N PRO A 17 -4.75 -16.07 31.62
CA PRO A 17 -3.33 -15.75 31.75
C PRO A 17 -3.09 -14.94 33.02
N GLN A 18 -2.12 -15.39 33.83
CA GLN A 18 -1.64 -14.70 35.02
C GLN A 18 -0.83 -13.46 34.60
N PHE A 19 -1.19 -12.30 35.14
CA PHE A 19 -0.45 -11.06 35.00
C PHE A 19 0.86 -11.15 35.82
N ILE A 20 2.00 -11.08 35.13
CA ILE A 20 3.30 -10.82 35.78
C ILE A 20 3.62 -9.34 35.57
N ILE A 21 3.63 -8.60 36.69
CA ILE A 21 4.00 -7.20 36.79
C ILE A 21 5.52 -7.11 36.65
N LEU A 22 6.01 -6.53 35.56
CA LEU A 22 7.43 -6.21 35.38
C LEU A 22 7.69 -4.77 35.85
N ASN A 23 8.42 -4.65 36.95
CA ASN A 23 8.81 -3.38 37.58
C ASN A 23 9.67 -2.52 36.67
N LYS A 24 9.28 -1.25 36.49
CA LYS A 24 10.08 -0.19 35.86
C LYS A 24 11.21 0.28 36.80
N PRO A 25 12.45 0.46 36.33
CA PRO A 25 13.47 1.17 37.11
C PRO A 25 13.30 2.69 36.97
N LYS A 26 13.26 3.37 38.13
CA LYS A 26 13.39 4.82 38.30
C LYS A 26 14.79 5.26 37.85
N ALA A 27 14.88 6.16 36.88
CA ALA A 27 16.10 6.92 36.62
C ALA A 27 16.00 8.29 37.30
N GLN A 28 17.04 8.61 38.07
CA GLN A 28 17.14 9.71 39.01
C GLN A 28 17.39 11.05 38.30
N PHE A 29 16.70 12.09 38.79
CA PHE A 29 16.97 13.48 38.46
C PHE A 29 18.39 13.85 38.94
N LEU A 30 19.23 14.33 38.02
CA LEU A 30 20.47 15.03 38.36
C LEU A 30 20.27 16.53 38.14
N SER A 31 20.40 17.24 39.27
CA SER A 31 20.33 18.68 39.42
C SER A 31 21.50 19.41 38.75
N VAL A 32 21.19 20.52 38.08
CA VAL A 32 22.13 21.48 37.50
C VAL A 32 22.77 22.33 38.60
N PRO A 33 24.09 22.58 38.58
CA PRO A 33 24.67 23.68 39.34
C PRO A 33 24.83 24.92 38.45
N THR A 34 24.25 26.01 38.92
CA THR A 34 24.43 27.38 38.44
C THR A 34 25.82 27.88 38.83
N LEU A 35 26.58 28.45 37.89
CA LEU A 35 27.74 29.30 38.19
C LEU A 35 27.67 30.57 37.35
N ASN A 36 27.65 31.71 38.06
CA ASN A 36 27.64 33.05 37.50
C ASN A 36 29.06 33.62 37.39
N PHE A 37 29.21 34.47 36.38
CA PHE A 37 30.12 35.62 36.26
C PHE A 37 31.61 35.38 35.91
N SER A 38 32.01 35.82 34.71
CA SER A 38 32.96 36.93 34.56
C SER A 38 33.13 37.32 33.07
N GLN A 39 32.93 38.62 32.79
CA GLN A 39 33.10 39.25 31.48
C GLN A 39 34.56 39.23 31.03
N ARG A 40 34.85 38.73 29.81
CA ARG A 40 36.01 39.18 29.03
C ARG A 40 35.72 39.23 27.52
N LYS A 41 35.64 40.47 27.04
CA LYS A 41 36.03 41.04 25.74
C LYS A 41 35.87 40.17 24.48
N ALA A 42 34.89 40.57 23.67
CA ALA A 42 34.75 40.19 22.27
C ALA A 42 35.97 40.62 21.44
N ARG A 43 36.46 39.72 20.58
CA ARG A 43 37.31 40.05 19.45
C ARG A 43 36.75 39.29 18.24
N MET A 44 36.10 40.04 17.34
CA MET A 44 35.59 39.52 16.07
C MET A 44 36.76 39.03 15.21
N VAL A 45 36.70 37.77 14.80
CA VAL A 45 37.46 37.25 13.67
C VAL A 45 36.45 36.61 12.73
N VAL A 46 36.28 37.25 11.58
CA VAL A 46 35.46 36.76 10.47
C VAL A 46 36.15 35.53 9.90
N VAL A 47 35.53 34.36 10.05
CA VAL A 47 35.91 33.14 9.33
C VAL A 47 34.73 32.78 8.44
N SER A 48 34.93 32.89 7.13
CA SER A 48 33.97 32.51 6.10
C SER A 48 33.54 31.06 6.28
N ALA A 49 32.28 30.85 6.69
CA ALA A 49 31.64 29.55 6.63
C ALA A 49 31.32 29.25 5.16
N THR A 50 32.16 28.43 4.54
CA THR A 50 31.75 27.66 3.38
C THR A 50 30.51 26.87 3.79
N ALA A 51 29.39 27.13 3.10
CA ALA A 51 28.17 26.34 3.25
C ALA A 51 28.49 24.90 2.84
N ALA A 52 28.86 24.09 3.83
CA ALA A 52 28.90 22.65 3.70
C ALA A 52 27.46 22.24 3.42
N ALA A 53 27.19 21.92 2.15
CA ALA A 53 25.99 21.21 1.74
C ALA A 53 25.82 20.02 2.68
N GLU A 54 24.80 20.08 3.55
CA GLU A 54 24.36 18.93 4.33
C GLU A 54 23.99 17.85 3.32
N LYS A 55 24.91 16.92 3.10
CA LYS A 55 24.62 15.66 2.42
C LYS A 55 23.47 15.03 3.19
N SER A 56 22.31 14.94 2.54
CA SER A 56 21.17 14.21 3.02
C SER A 56 21.65 12.83 3.50
N LYS A 57 21.63 12.62 4.82
CA LYS A 57 21.91 11.31 5.40
C LYS A 57 20.92 10.35 4.74
N LYS A 58 21.44 9.36 4.00
CA LYS A 58 20.65 8.22 3.50
C LYS A 58 19.93 7.61 4.70
N ARG A 59 18.65 7.95 4.85
CA ARG A 59 17.80 7.46 5.91
C ARG A 59 17.50 6.00 5.58
N TYR A 60 17.89 5.08 6.46
CA TYR A 60 17.59 3.66 6.29
C TYR A 60 16.06 3.46 6.24
N PRO A 61 15.54 2.56 5.39
CA PRO A 61 14.13 2.17 5.41
C PRO A 61 13.72 1.76 6.83
N GLY A 62 12.67 2.37 7.39
CA GLY A 62 12.22 2.16 8.78
C GLY A 62 12.76 3.16 9.83
N ALA A 63 13.62 4.12 9.47
CA ALA A 63 14.11 5.15 10.40
C ALA A 63 13.19 6.39 10.53
N ALA A 64 12.05 6.42 9.83
CA ALA A 64 11.00 7.42 10.01
C ALA A 64 9.85 6.82 10.85
N LYS A 65 9.43 7.51 11.91
CA LYS A 65 8.30 7.10 12.75
C LYS A 65 7.01 7.37 11.95
N GLY A 66 6.20 6.34 11.67
CA GLY A 66 4.89 6.49 11.04
C GLY A 66 4.31 5.17 10.51
N PHE A 67 2.99 5.02 10.56
CA PHE A 67 2.26 3.83 10.10
C PHE A 67 2.61 3.46 8.64
N VAL A 68 2.68 4.46 7.76
CA VAL A 68 2.95 4.23 6.34
C VAL A 68 4.37 3.72 6.06
N GLU A 69 5.37 4.14 6.84
CA GLU A 69 6.74 3.65 6.65
C GLU A 69 6.87 2.19 7.11
N GLU A 70 6.15 1.82 8.17
CA GLU A 70 6.06 0.43 8.61
C GLU A 70 5.34 -0.44 7.56
N MET A 71 4.23 0.04 7.01
CA MET A 71 3.55 -0.60 5.88
C MET A 71 4.48 -0.77 4.68
N ARG A 72 5.22 0.29 4.29
CA ARG A 72 6.20 0.23 3.19
C ARG A 72 7.25 -0.84 3.46
N PHE A 73 7.82 -0.85 4.66
CA PHE A 73 8.85 -1.81 5.04
C PHE A 73 8.35 -3.25 4.91
N VAL A 74 7.17 -3.55 5.45
CA VAL A 74 6.59 -4.91 5.36
C VAL A 74 6.22 -5.25 3.92
N ALA A 75 5.63 -4.32 3.17
CA ALA A 75 5.31 -4.52 1.75
C ALA A 75 6.58 -4.84 0.93
N MET A 76 7.67 -4.08 1.13
CA MET A 76 8.93 -4.29 0.41
C MET A 76 9.54 -5.66 0.67
N LYS A 77 9.56 -6.13 1.92
CA LYS A 77 10.05 -7.48 2.26
C LYS A 77 9.31 -8.60 1.54
N LEU A 78 8.04 -8.37 1.22
CA LEU A 78 7.18 -9.37 0.59
C LEU A 78 7.31 -9.40 -0.93
N HIS A 79 8.12 -8.52 -1.53
CA HIS A 79 8.52 -8.62 -2.94
C HIS A 79 9.66 -9.64 -3.14
N THR A 80 9.84 -10.08 -4.38
CA THR A 80 11.03 -10.87 -4.78
C THR A 80 12.20 -9.94 -5.08
N ARG A 81 13.44 -10.45 -5.02
CA ARG A 81 14.64 -9.64 -5.37
C ARG A 81 14.64 -9.12 -6.81
N ASP A 82 13.96 -9.83 -7.70
CA ASP A 82 13.80 -9.42 -9.10
C ASP A 82 12.83 -8.25 -9.27
N GLN A 83 11.88 -8.10 -8.34
CA GLN A 83 10.87 -7.05 -8.35
C GLN A 83 11.31 -5.82 -7.55
N SER A 84 12.05 -6.01 -6.45
CA SER A 84 12.60 -4.91 -5.65
C SER A 84 13.92 -5.27 -4.98
N LYS A 85 14.81 -4.28 -4.80
CA LYS A 85 16.10 -4.47 -4.12
C LYS A 85 15.97 -4.88 -2.64
N GLU A 86 14.83 -4.57 -2.03
CA GLU A 86 14.50 -4.83 -0.62
C GLU A 86 13.70 -6.14 -0.45
N GLY A 87 13.46 -6.89 -1.53
CA GLY A 87 12.66 -8.12 -1.53
C GLY A 87 13.36 -9.30 -0.84
N GLU A 88 12.60 -10.05 -0.05
CA GLU A 88 13.07 -11.23 0.69
C GLU A 88 12.39 -12.54 0.23
N LYS A 89 11.39 -12.49 -0.67
CA LYS A 89 10.73 -13.69 -1.20
C LYS A 89 11.47 -14.32 -2.39
N GLU A 90 11.34 -15.65 -2.49
CA GLU A 90 11.79 -16.42 -3.66
C GLU A 90 10.99 -16.03 -4.92
N PRO A 91 11.61 -16.06 -6.11
CA PRO A 91 10.93 -15.71 -7.36
C PRO A 91 9.84 -16.74 -7.69
N GLU A 92 8.59 -16.29 -7.68
CA GLU A 92 7.46 -17.02 -8.25
C GLU A 92 7.16 -16.47 -9.65
N GLY A 93 7.33 -17.31 -10.67
CA GLY A 93 7.07 -16.96 -12.08
C GLY A 93 8.28 -16.47 -12.88
N GLN A 94 8.03 -16.03 -14.11
CA GLN A 94 9.09 -15.55 -14.99
C GLN A 94 9.55 -14.14 -14.58
N PRO A 95 10.86 -13.83 -14.68
CA PRO A 95 11.35 -12.46 -14.50
C PRO A 95 10.65 -11.48 -15.45
N VAL A 96 10.41 -10.25 -15.00
CA VAL A 96 9.74 -9.19 -15.76
C VAL A 96 10.31 -8.98 -17.18
N GLY A 97 11.61 -9.22 -17.37
CA GLY A 97 12.28 -9.09 -18.67
C GLY A 97 11.89 -10.16 -19.69
N LYS A 98 11.37 -11.31 -19.25
CA LYS A 98 11.04 -12.45 -20.11
C LYS A 98 9.54 -12.55 -20.44
N TRP A 99 8.71 -11.62 -19.98
CA TRP A 99 7.27 -11.68 -20.23
C TRP A 99 6.92 -11.45 -21.70
N GLU A 100 5.95 -12.22 -22.16
CA GLU A 100 5.27 -12.07 -23.44
C GLU A 100 3.79 -11.78 -23.19
N PRO A 101 3.43 -10.50 -22.96
CA PRO A 101 2.04 -10.12 -22.73
C PRO A 101 1.25 -10.21 -24.03
N SER A 102 -0.05 -10.50 -23.94
CA SER A 102 -1.01 -10.41 -25.03
C SER A 102 -2.00 -9.27 -24.78
N VAL A 103 -2.58 -8.71 -25.85
CA VAL A 103 -3.60 -7.66 -25.71
C VAL A 103 -4.84 -8.20 -25.00
N GLU A 104 -5.24 -9.45 -25.27
CA GLU A 104 -6.37 -10.09 -24.61
C GLU A 104 -6.15 -10.23 -23.10
N GLY A 105 -5.00 -10.77 -22.70
CA GLY A 105 -4.66 -10.92 -21.28
C GLY A 105 -4.59 -9.56 -20.57
N TYR A 106 -4.06 -8.55 -21.26
CA TYR A 106 -3.97 -7.20 -20.72
C TYR A 106 -5.34 -6.52 -20.59
N LEU A 107 -6.26 -6.74 -21.53
CA LEU A 107 -7.64 -6.25 -21.42
C LEU A 107 -8.37 -6.84 -20.21
N LYS A 108 -8.22 -8.15 -19.95
CA LYS A 108 -8.78 -8.78 -18.75
C LYS A 108 -8.23 -8.13 -17.48
N PHE A 109 -6.92 -7.88 -17.43
CA PHE A 109 -6.28 -7.15 -16.33
C PHE A 109 -6.85 -5.73 -16.15
N LEU A 110 -7.04 -4.96 -17.23
CA LEU A 110 -7.57 -3.60 -17.14
C LEU A 110 -9.03 -3.59 -16.68
N VAL A 111 -9.86 -4.53 -17.16
CA VAL A 111 -11.27 -4.65 -16.74
C VAL A 111 -11.36 -5.02 -15.26
N ASP A 112 -10.59 -6.01 -14.81
CA ASP A 112 -10.58 -6.41 -13.39
C ASP A 112 -10.05 -5.27 -12.51
N SER A 113 -8.98 -4.59 -12.93
CA SER A 113 -8.46 -3.43 -12.23
C SER A 113 -9.51 -2.34 -12.12
N LYS A 114 -10.25 -2.07 -13.20
CA LYS A 114 -11.31 -1.06 -13.19
C LYS A 114 -12.40 -1.41 -12.20
N LEU A 115 -12.86 -2.66 -12.18
CA LEU A 115 -13.85 -3.10 -11.20
C LEU A 115 -13.36 -2.88 -9.76
N VAL A 116 -12.09 -3.18 -9.48
CA VAL A 116 -11.49 -2.96 -8.16
C VAL A 116 -11.43 -1.47 -7.80
N TYR A 117 -10.99 -0.60 -8.72
CA TYR A 117 -10.96 0.84 -8.47
C TYR A 117 -12.36 1.45 -8.34
N ASP A 118 -13.32 1.03 -9.19
CA ASP A 118 -14.73 1.44 -9.06
C ASP A 118 -15.28 1.06 -7.67
N THR A 119 -14.86 -0.10 -7.15
CA THR A 119 -15.26 -0.59 -5.82
C THR A 119 -14.63 0.24 -4.70
N LEU A 120 -13.33 0.57 -4.81
CA LEU A 120 -12.66 1.47 -3.86
C LEU A 120 -13.35 2.84 -3.83
N ASP A 121 -13.63 3.43 -4.99
CA ASP A 121 -14.29 4.74 -5.10
C ASP A 121 -15.67 4.70 -4.44
N LYS A 122 -16.47 3.65 -4.67
CA LYS A 122 -17.77 3.46 -4.02
C LYS A 122 -17.67 3.32 -2.50
N ILE A 123 -16.70 2.57 -1.99
CA ILE A 123 -16.49 2.38 -0.55
C ILE A 123 -16.12 3.71 0.11
N ILE A 124 -15.19 4.44 -0.49
CA ILE A 124 -14.72 5.74 -0.01
C ILE A 124 -15.83 6.80 -0.10
N GLU A 125 -16.67 6.75 -1.13
CA GLU A 125 -17.82 7.65 -1.26
C GLU A 125 -18.89 7.32 -0.21
N LYS A 126 -19.23 6.05 -0.03
CA LYS A 126 -20.18 5.58 1.00
C LYS A 126 -19.72 5.97 2.40
N ALA A 127 -18.40 5.89 2.66
CA ALA A 127 -17.75 6.20 3.94
C ALA A 127 -18.49 5.59 5.15
N ALA A 128 -18.63 4.26 5.18
CA ALA A 128 -19.24 3.53 6.30
C ALA A 128 -18.56 3.84 7.65
N PHE A 129 -17.28 4.23 7.59
CA PHE A 129 -16.50 4.73 8.72
C PHE A 129 -16.04 6.18 8.43
N PRO A 130 -16.09 7.11 9.41
CA PRO A 130 -15.77 8.52 9.19
C PRO A 130 -14.37 8.76 8.61
N GLU A 131 -13.38 7.96 8.99
CA GLU A 131 -12.00 8.05 8.51
C GLU A 131 -11.85 7.83 7.01
N TYR A 132 -12.81 7.15 6.35
CA TYR A 132 -12.74 6.93 4.90
C TYR A 132 -12.93 8.24 4.12
N ALA A 133 -13.64 9.21 4.69
CA ALA A 133 -13.86 10.50 4.06
C ALA A 133 -12.55 11.25 3.78
N GLU A 134 -11.49 10.99 4.56
CA GLU A 134 -10.16 11.55 4.34
C GLU A 134 -9.56 11.13 3.00
N PHE A 135 -9.95 9.98 2.46
CA PHE A 135 -9.43 9.41 1.23
C PHE A 135 -10.26 9.75 -0.01
N ARG A 136 -11.22 10.67 0.08
CA ARG A 136 -11.93 11.21 -1.09
C ARG A 136 -11.04 12.18 -1.85
N ASN A 137 -11.16 12.19 -3.18
CA ASN A 137 -10.54 13.18 -4.07
C ASN A 137 -9.04 13.34 -3.82
N THR A 138 -8.34 12.21 -3.72
CA THR A 138 -6.89 12.16 -3.50
C THR A 138 -6.09 12.52 -4.74
N GLY A 139 -6.71 12.43 -5.92
CA GLY A 139 -6.05 12.51 -7.22
C GLY A 139 -5.40 11.19 -7.63
N LEU A 140 -5.48 10.14 -6.80
CA LEU A 140 -4.96 8.82 -7.13
C LEU A 140 -5.99 7.91 -7.80
N GLU A 141 -7.28 8.26 -7.77
CA GLU A 141 -8.41 7.50 -8.31
C GLU A 141 -8.17 7.11 -9.78
N ARG A 142 -8.46 5.86 -10.17
CA ARG A 142 -8.08 5.30 -11.49
C ARG A 142 -9.25 4.90 -12.38
N SER A 143 -10.46 4.87 -11.84
CA SER A 143 -11.67 4.41 -12.52
C SER A 143 -11.95 5.13 -13.83
N GLU A 144 -11.85 6.47 -13.84
CA GLU A 144 -12.05 7.28 -15.04
C GLU A 144 -10.93 7.07 -16.08
N SER A 145 -9.67 7.03 -15.64
CA SER A 145 -8.54 6.74 -16.52
C SER A 145 -8.69 5.39 -17.22
N LEU A 146 -9.08 4.36 -16.47
CA LEU A 146 -9.32 3.03 -17.01
C LEU A 146 -10.51 3.00 -17.97
N ALA A 147 -11.59 3.76 -17.70
CA ALA A 147 -12.70 3.89 -18.64
C ALA A 147 -12.24 4.48 -19.98
N LYS A 148 -11.41 5.53 -19.96
CA LYS A 148 -10.83 6.14 -21.18
C LYS A 148 -9.98 5.15 -21.95
N ASP A 149 -9.15 4.37 -21.26
CA ASP A 149 -8.29 3.38 -21.90
C ASP A 149 -9.07 2.22 -22.52
N LEU A 150 -10.10 1.71 -21.83
CA LEU A 150 -10.96 0.65 -22.38
C LEU A 150 -11.74 1.13 -23.61
N GLU A 151 -12.24 2.37 -23.62
CA GLU A 151 -12.85 2.95 -24.82
C GLU A 151 -11.84 3.14 -25.95
N TRP A 152 -10.58 3.47 -25.65
CA TRP A 152 -9.50 3.51 -26.65
C TRP A 152 -9.21 2.13 -27.27
N PHE A 153 -9.24 1.05 -26.48
CA PHE A 153 -9.11 -0.31 -27.02
C PHE A 153 -10.32 -0.69 -27.89
N LYS A 154 -11.53 -0.36 -27.43
CA LYS A 154 -12.77 -0.60 -28.19
C LYS A 154 -12.77 0.13 -29.54
N ALA A 155 -12.29 1.37 -29.57
CA ALA A 155 -12.14 2.16 -30.80
C ALA A 155 -11.14 1.53 -31.81
N GLN A 156 -10.23 0.68 -31.33
CA GLN A 156 -9.31 -0.08 -32.19
C GLN A 156 -9.87 -1.44 -32.64
N GLY A 157 -11.11 -1.76 -32.28
CA GLY A 157 -11.79 -3.00 -32.68
C GLY A 157 -11.59 -4.17 -31.72
N TYR A 158 -11.02 -3.95 -30.54
CA TYR A 158 -10.96 -4.99 -29.51
C TYR A 158 -12.31 -5.14 -28.79
N ALA A 159 -12.72 -6.39 -28.57
CA ALA A 159 -13.83 -6.68 -27.68
C ALA A 159 -13.38 -6.50 -26.22
N ILE A 160 -14.13 -5.73 -25.43
CA ILE A 160 -13.87 -5.58 -24.00
C ILE A 160 -14.53 -6.76 -23.28
N PRO A 161 -13.75 -7.59 -22.56
CA PRO A 161 -14.31 -8.74 -21.85
C PRO A 161 -15.12 -8.30 -20.63
N ASP A 162 -15.97 -9.18 -20.14
CA ASP A 162 -16.57 -9.02 -18.81
C ASP A 162 -15.49 -9.21 -17.71
N PRO A 163 -15.70 -8.63 -16.50
CA PRO A 163 -14.81 -8.87 -15.37
C PRO A 163 -14.64 -10.35 -15.06
N SER A 164 -13.40 -10.76 -14.83
CA SER A 164 -13.05 -12.14 -14.53
C SER A 164 -13.29 -12.49 -13.06
N SER A 165 -13.34 -13.78 -12.74
CA SER A 165 -13.64 -14.24 -11.37
C SER A 165 -12.72 -13.62 -10.32
N PRO A 166 -11.39 -13.52 -10.53
CA PRO A 166 -10.52 -12.81 -9.57
C PRO A 166 -10.85 -11.34 -9.34
N GLY A 167 -11.18 -10.56 -10.38
CA GLY A 167 -11.62 -9.18 -10.23
C GLY A 167 -12.90 -9.08 -9.40
N VAL A 168 -13.89 -9.93 -9.70
CA VAL A 168 -15.18 -10.00 -8.99
C VAL A 168 -14.99 -10.42 -7.53
N SER A 169 -14.29 -11.53 -7.28
CA SER A 169 -14.05 -12.04 -5.93
C SER A 169 -13.31 -11.03 -5.06
N TYR A 170 -12.36 -10.29 -5.66
CA TYR A 170 -11.60 -9.32 -4.90
C TYR A 170 -12.37 -8.04 -4.61
N ALA A 171 -13.18 -7.56 -5.56
CA ALA A 171 -14.10 -6.45 -5.32
C ALA A 171 -15.08 -6.77 -4.18
N GLN A 172 -15.71 -7.96 -4.22
CA GLN A 172 -16.60 -8.41 -3.14
C GLN A 172 -15.89 -8.50 -1.79
N TYR A 173 -14.66 -9.02 -1.78
CA TYR A 173 -13.85 -9.08 -0.57
C TYR A 173 -13.52 -7.69 -0.01
N LEU A 174 -13.22 -6.71 -0.86
CA LEU A 174 -12.99 -5.33 -0.42
C LEU A 174 -14.25 -4.70 0.17
N GLU A 175 -15.42 -4.91 -0.44
CA GLU A 175 -16.70 -4.44 0.11
C GLU A 175 -16.95 -5.03 1.51
N GLU A 176 -16.82 -6.35 1.66
CA GLU A 176 -16.99 -7.01 2.95
C GLU A 176 -16.00 -6.49 4.00
N LEU A 177 -14.73 -6.37 3.63
CA LEU A 177 -13.67 -5.90 4.51
C LEU A 177 -13.90 -4.46 4.95
N SER A 178 -14.39 -3.62 4.05
CA SER A 178 -14.64 -2.20 4.33
C SER A 178 -15.70 -1.95 5.39
N GLU A 179 -16.58 -2.93 5.64
CA GLU A 179 -17.63 -2.86 6.67
C GLU A 179 -17.23 -3.57 7.96
N LYS A 180 -16.40 -4.63 7.87
CA LYS A 180 -16.09 -5.51 9.01
C LYS A 180 -14.74 -5.24 9.65
N ASP A 181 -13.75 -4.82 8.87
CA ASP A 181 -12.38 -4.59 9.32
C ASP A 181 -11.79 -3.36 8.59
N PRO A 182 -12.09 -2.14 9.06
CA PRO A 182 -11.60 -0.91 8.44
C PRO A 182 -10.08 -0.82 8.41
N GLN A 183 -9.40 -1.47 9.35
CA GLN A 183 -7.94 -1.50 9.41
C GLN A 183 -7.37 -2.29 8.24
N ALA A 184 -7.89 -3.48 8.02
CA ALA A 184 -7.48 -4.31 6.90
C ALA A 184 -7.86 -3.66 5.55
N PHE A 185 -9.03 -3.02 5.46
CA PHE A 185 -9.40 -2.26 4.26
C PHE A 185 -8.41 -1.14 3.94
N ILE A 186 -8.04 -0.31 4.92
CA ILE A 186 -7.03 0.75 4.74
C ILE A 186 -5.68 0.17 4.28
N CYS A 187 -5.30 -1.01 4.79
CA CYS A 187 -4.10 -1.70 4.33
C CYS A 187 -4.17 -2.07 2.84
N HIS A 188 -5.32 -2.55 2.37
CA HIS A 188 -5.52 -2.85 0.94
C HIS A 188 -5.56 -1.58 0.10
N PHE A 189 -6.26 -0.53 0.54
CA PHE A 189 -6.28 0.78 -0.11
C PHE A 189 -4.85 1.29 -0.37
N TYR A 190 -4.01 1.29 0.67
CA TYR A 190 -2.61 1.69 0.56
C TYR A 190 -1.87 0.82 -0.47
N ASN A 191 -1.94 -0.50 -0.35
CA ASN A 191 -1.17 -1.39 -1.23
C ASN A 191 -1.60 -1.24 -2.69
N ILE A 192 -2.89 -1.15 -3.00
CA ILE A 192 -3.39 -1.01 -4.38
C ILE A 192 -2.87 0.29 -5.02
N TYR A 193 -3.07 1.43 -4.37
CA TYR A 193 -2.67 2.72 -4.94
C TYR A 193 -1.15 2.89 -5.01
N PHE A 194 -0.42 2.55 -3.94
CA PHE A 194 1.03 2.74 -3.90
C PHE A 194 1.76 1.74 -4.80
N ALA A 195 1.30 0.50 -4.90
CA ALA A 195 1.87 -0.47 -5.84
C ALA A 195 1.73 -0.02 -7.29
N HIS A 196 0.54 0.45 -7.68
CA HIS A 196 0.28 0.95 -9.03
C HIS A 196 1.19 2.13 -9.37
N SER A 197 1.30 3.10 -8.45
CA SER A 197 2.14 4.29 -8.61
C SER A 197 3.65 4.00 -8.69
N ALA A 198 4.09 2.82 -8.24
CA ALA A 198 5.48 2.39 -8.25
C ALA A 198 5.72 1.30 -9.30
N GLY A 199 5.52 0.03 -8.93
CA GLY A 199 5.77 -1.12 -9.81
C GLY A 199 4.83 -1.16 -11.02
N GLY A 200 3.57 -0.74 -10.83
CA GLY A 200 2.56 -0.70 -11.90
C GLY A 200 2.98 0.16 -13.09
N ARG A 201 3.61 1.31 -12.86
CA ARG A 201 4.13 2.19 -13.93
C ARG A 201 5.22 1.52 -14.77
N MET A 202 6.17 0.85 -14.12
CA MET A 202 7.22 0.11 -14.82
C MET A 202 6.64 -1.02 -15.67
N ILE A 203 5.67 -1.74 -15.12
CA ILE A 203 4.93 -2.80 -15.83
C ILE A 203 4.21 -2.22 -17.05
N GLY A 204 3.43 -1.15 -16.85
CA GLY A 204 2.68 -0.48 -17.92
C GLY A 204 3.56 -0.06 -19.08
N LYS A 205 4.74 0.51 -18.78
CA LYS A 205 5.73 0.86 -19.78
C LYS A 205 6.19 -0.34 -20.62
N LYS A 206 6.54 -1.46 -19.97
CA LYS A 206 6.97 -2.68 -20.66
C LYS A 206 5.88 -3.32 -21.51
N VAL A 207 4.64 -3.31 -21.03
CA VAL A 207 3.49 -3.78 -21.80
C VAL A 207 3.28 -2.87 -23.02
N ALA A 208 3.34 -1.55 -22.84
CA ALA A 208 3.20 -0.61 -23.94
C ALA A 208 4.27 -0.78 -25.02
N GLU A 209 5.53 -0.97 -24.62
CA GLU A 209 6.65 -1.27 -25.51
C GLU A 209 6.42 -2.54 -26.34
N LYS A 210 5.83 -3.58 -25.74
CA LYS A 210 5.65 -4.89 -26.39
C LYS A 210 4.41 -5.01 -27.27
N ILE A 211 3.27 -4.47 -26.81
CA ILE A 211 1.97 -4.75 -27.45
C ILE A 211 1.13 -3.51 -27.79
N LEU A 212 1.54 -2.29 -27.39
CA LEU A 212 0.75 -1.07 -27.63
C LEU A 212 1.51 -0.01 -28.45
N ASN A 213 2.58 -0.39 -29.16
CA ASN A 213 3.41 0.53 -29.94
C ASN A 213 3.82 1.79 -29.15
N ASN A 214 4.25 1.59 -27.90
CA ASN A 214 4.63 2.65 -26.95
C ASN A 214 3.51 3.62 -26.56
N LYS A 215 2.23 3.30 -26.79
CA LYS A 215 1.11 4.09 -26.26
C LYS A 215 1.15 4.10 -24.72
N GLU A 216 1.33 5.28 -24.14
CA GLU A 216 1.11 5.47 -22.71
C GLU A 216 -0.39 5.63 -22.44
N LEU A 217 -0.94 4.68 -21.68
CA LEU A 217 -2.34 4.66 -21.24
C LEU A 217 -2.59 5.68 -20.13
N GLU A 218 -3.82 6.20 -20.05
CA GLU A 218 -4.26 7.17 -19.04
C GLU A 218 -4.20 6.58 -17.63
N PHE A 219 -4.32 5.26 -17.48
CA PHE A 219 -4.19 4.54 -16.23
C PHE A 219 -2.86 4.84 -15.51
N TYR A 220 -1.80 5.15 -16.25
CA TYR A 220 -0.46 5.46 -15.74
C TYR A 220 -0.12 6.95 -15.71
N LYS A 221 -1.10 7.83 -15.93
CA LYS A 221 -0.93 9.29 -15.91
C LYS A 221 -1.75 9.91 -14.79
N TRP A 222 -1.23 10.96 -14.18
CA TRP A 222 -1.89 11.68 -13.10
C TRP A 222 -1.98 13.16 -13.42
N ASP A 223 -3.08 13.77 -13.01
CA ASP A 223 -3.24 15.21 -13.06
C ASP A 223 -2.53 15.82 -11.85
N GLY A 224 -1.35 16.39 -12.09
CA GLY A 224 -0.50 16.99 -11.06
C GLY A 224 0.77 16.18 -10.75
N ASP A 225 1.53 16.65 -9.74
CA ASP A 225 2.77 16.00 -9.34
C ASP A 225 2.49 14.75 -8.49
N LEU A 226 2.76 13.56 -9.06
CA LEU A 226 2.52 12.29 -8.39
C LEU A 226 3.23 12.17 -7.04
N SER A 227 4.43 12.76 -6.88
CA SER A 227 5.15 12.70 -5.61
C SER A 227 4.40 13.45 -4.51
N GLN A 228 3.86 14.63 -4.80
CA GLN A 228 2.99 15.38 -3.91
C GLN A 228 1.68 14.65 -3.62
N LEU A 229 1.00 14.11 -4.63
CA LEU A 229 -0.25 13.34 -4.44
C LEU A 229 -0.02 12.17 -3.48
N LEU A 230 1.03 11.37 -3.71
CA LEU A 230 1.39 10.26 -2.84
C LEU A 230 1.71 10.74 -1.42
N GLN A 231 2.48 11.82 -1.29
CA GLN A 231 2.85 12.37 0.03
C GLN A 231 1.63 12.81 0.83
N ASN A 232 0.68 13.51 0.20
CA ASN A 232 -0.58 13.93 0.82
C ASN A 232 -1.38 12.72 1.34
N VAL A 233 -1.44 11.63 0.55
CA VAL A 233 -2.12 10.40 0.98
C VAL A 233 -1.38 9.72 2.13
N ARG A 234 -0.03 9.74 2.17
CA ARG A 234 0.74 9.20 3.30
C ARG A 234 0.43 9.94 4.60
N GLU A 235 0.31 11.27 4.54
CA GLU A 235 -0.01 12.10 5.71
C GLU A 235 -1.41 11.80 6.24
N LYS A 236 -2.39 11.69 5.34
CA LYS A 236 -3.76 11.25 5.68
C LYS A 236 -3.79 9.86 6.32
N LEU A 237 -3.06 8.90 5.76
CA LEU A 237 -2.95 7.55 6.33
C LEU A 237 -2.34 7.55 7.73
N ASN A 238 -1.30 8.36 7.97
CA ASN A 238 -0.72 8.49 9.31
C ASN A 238 -1.70 9.15 10.29
N LEU A 239 -2.42 10.19 9.87
CA LEU A 239 -3.43 10.86 10.69
C LEU A 239 -4.54 9.89 11.10
N VAL A 240 -5.12 9.17 10.12
CA VAL A 240 -6.14 8.16 10.38
C VAL A 240 -5.59 7.09 11.32
N ALA A 241 -4.33 6.68 11.15
CA ALA A 241 -3.72 5.70 12.02
C ALA A 241 -3.54 6.13 13.48
N GLU A 242 -3.20 7.40 13.70
CA GLU A 242 -3.09 7.97 15.04
C GLU A 242 -4.48 8.07 15.71
N VAL A 243 -5.49 8.54 14.98
CA VAL A 243 -6.83 8.81 15.53
C VAL A 243 -7.59 7.52 15.86
N THR A 244 -7.52 6.51 15.00
CA THR A 244 -8.26 5.25 15.20
C THR A 244 -7.45 4.20 15.95
N SER A 245 -6.24 4.56 16.42
CA SER A 245 -5.26 3.62 16.99
C SER A 245 -5.02 2.42 16.07
N LEU A 246 -4.95 2.66 14.75
CA LEU A 246 -4.47 1.65 13.80
C LEU A 246 -3.04 1.32 14.16
N THR A 247 -2.88 0.24 14.89
CA THR A 247 -1.63 -0.49 14.84
C THR A 247 -1.49 -1.07 13.44
N PRO A 248 -0.27 -1.17 12.89
CA PRO A 248 0.01 -2.10 11.81
C PRO A 248 -0.18 -3.52 12.36
N ARG A 249 -1.45 -3.90 12.54
CA ARG A 249 -1.82 -5.27 12.80
C ARG A 249 -1.35 -5.99 11.56
N LEU A 250 -0.60 -7.07 11.77
CA LEU A 250 0.08 -7.89 10.77
C LEU A 250 -0.91 -8.61 9.83
N VAL A 251 -1.97 -7.95 9.40
CA VAL A 251 -2.93 -8.38 8.39
C VAL A 251 -2.45 -7.86 7.03
N LEU A 252 -1.14 -7.87 6.80
CA LEU A 252 -0.66 -8.29 5.48
C LEU A 252 -0.91 -9.78 5.39
N THR A 253 -2.20 -10.15 5.32
CA THR A 253 -2.54 -11.45 4.76
C THR A 253 -1.90 -11.46 3.39
N SER A 254 -1.29 -12.58 3.03
CA SER A 254 -0.65 -12.77 1.73
C SER A 254 -1.54 -12.30 0.56
N HIS A 255 -2.86 -12.22 0.76
CA HIS A 255 -3.87 -11.67 -0.14
C HIS A 255 -3.71 -10.18 -0.52
N ALA A 256 -3.21 -9.29 0.35
CA ALA A 256 -2.99 -7.88 0.00
C ALA A 256 -1.84 -7.67 -1.00
N ILE A 257 -0.83 -8.53 -0.90
CA ILE A 257 0.26 -8.64 -1.87
C ILE A 257 -0.16 -9.40 -3.11
N PHE A 258 -1.21 -10.21 -2.99
CA PHE A 258 -1.73 -10.86 -4.15
C PHE A 258 -2.21 -9.86 -5.19
N LEU A 259 -2.55 -8.59 -4.95
CA LEU A 259 -2.77 -7.62 -6.06
C LEU A 259 -1.55 -6.88 -6.56
N THR A 260 -0.47 -6.80 -5.79
CA THR A 260 0.85 -6.56 -6.40
C THR A 260 1.24 -7.71 -7.34
N LEU A 261 0.59 -8.89 -7.23
CA LEU A 261 0.91 -10.11 -7.95
C LEU A 261 -0.24 -10.75 -8.78
N LEU A 262 -1.48 -10.24 -8.80
CA LEU A 262 -2.62 -11.14 -9.10
C LEU A 262 -2.77 -11.41 -10.60
N TYR A 263 -2.27 -10.55 -11.48
CA TYR A 263 -2.64 -10.73 -12.89
C TYR A 263 -1.59 -10.44 -13.95
N VAL A 264 -0.53 -9.71 -13.63
CA VAL A 264 0.39 -9.27 -14.68
C VAL A 264 1.44 -10.35 -15.02
N ILE A 265 1.69 -11.32 -14.15
CA ILE A 265 2.93 -12.12 -14.23
C ILE A 265 2.69 -13.59 -14.57
N LEU A 266 1.52 -14.16 -14.28
CA LEU A 266 1.39 -15.62 -14.24
C LEU A 266 0.25 -16.28 -15.02
N LEU A 267 -0.77 -15.58 -15.57
CA LEU A 267 -1.98 -16.31 -16.02
C LEU A 267 -2.56 -16.03 -17.42
N TYR A 268 -1.91 -15.26 -18.29
CA TYR A 268 -2.30 -15.22 -19.72
C TYR A 268 -1.12 -15.38 -20.69
N GLY A 269 -0.13 -16.17 -20.29
CA GLY A 269 0.92 -16.71 -21.16
C GLY A 269 0.85 -18.23 -21.20
N THR A 270 -0.26 -18.78 -21.69
CA THR A 270 -0.33 -20.10 -22.35
C THR A 270 -1.27 -19.99 -23.52
#